data_AF-A0AAW4DSJ7-F1
#
_entry.id   AF-A0AAW4DSJ7-F1
#
_cell.length_a   1.000
_cell.length_b   1.000
_cell.length_c   1.000
_cell.angle_alpha   90.00
_cell.angle_beta   90.00
_cell.angle_gamma   90.00
#
_symmetry.space_group_name_H-M   'P 1'
#
loop_
_entity.id
_entity.type
_entity.pdbx_description
1 polymer ?
#
loop_
_entity_poly.entity_id
_entity_poly.type
_entity_poly.pdbx_seq_one_letter_code
_entity_poly.pdbx_strand_id
1 'polypeptide(L)'
;MSFKIKEIYYPEKQKEVKDPKHRERKDVRFDILVEDYKHHLYDVEAQTTDKKDLGWRMRYYSAKMDQRYTLDKGKTYHNMKKAYLIFLCNFDPEGEGRIKYTYHTYEDHNKSKQLQDGLEKIIINGKGIPNGESADQVGLVNLINAPLST
;
A
#
# COMPACT_ATOMS: atom_id res chain seq x y z
N MET A 1 4.43 17.79 6.82
CA MET A 1 5.51 17.01 7.47
C MET A 1 6.15 16.16 6.38
N SER A 2 7.41 16.41 6.01
CA SER A 2 8.13 15.53 5.07
C SER A 2 8.87 14.47 5.88
N PHE A 3 8.71 13.21 5.49
CA PHE A 3 9.43 12.09 6.10
C PHE A 3 10.69 11.82 5.26
N LYS A 4 11.87 11.99 5.87
CA LYS A 4 13.12 11.51 5.26
C LYS A 4 13.25 10.03 5.59
N ILE A 5 13.21 9.19 4.56
CA ILE A 5 13.55 7.77 4.70
C ILE A 5 15.06 7.71 4.95
N LYS A 6 15.45 7.38 6.18
CA LYS A 6 16.85 7.40 6.62
C LYS A 6 17.61 6.17 6.12
N GLU A 7 16.91 5.04 6.06
CA GLU A 7 17.42 3.75 5.64
C GLU A 7 16.22 2.89 5.20
N ILE A 8 16.36 2.18 4.08
CA ILE A 8 15.43 1.14 3.64
C ILE A 8 16.15 -0.20 3.74
N TYR A 9 15.53 -1.18 4.38
CA TYR A 9 16.01 -2.55 4.27
C TYR A 9 15.48 -3.12 2.96
N TYR A 10 16.38 -3.48 2.04
CA TYR A 10 15.99 -3.98 0.73
C TYR A 10 15.11 -5.23 0.89
N PRO A 11 13.88 -5.20 0.35
CA PRO A 11 12.94 -6.28 0.56
C PRO A 11 13.20 -7.46 -0.36
N GLU A 12 12.68 -8.61 0.03
CA GLU A 12 12.51 -9.76 -0.87
C GLU A 12 11.62 -9.30 -2.05
N LYS A 13 12.19 -9.30 -3.28
CA LYS A 13 11.53 -8.79 -4.51
C LYS A 13 10.26 -9.53 -4.92
N GLN A 14 9.94 -10.65 -4.29
CA GLN A 14 8.66 -11.38 -4.39
C GLN A 14 8.56 -12.25 -3.14
N LYS A 15 7.57 -12.00 -2.29
CA LYS A 15 7.35 -12.83 -1.09
C LYS A 15 5.98 -13.46 -1.10
N GLU A 16 5.95 -14.77 -1.29
CA GLU A 16 4.72 -15.56 -1.24
C GLU A 16 4.38 -15.91 0.23
N VAL A 17 3.19 -15.54 0.67
CA VAL A 17 2.67 -15.88 2.01
C VAL A 17 1.74 -17.07 1.88
N LYS A 18 2.30 -18.26 2.13
CA LYS A 18 1.53 -19.51 2.25
C LYS A 18 1.09 -19.74 3.68
N ASP A 19 -0.16 -20.14 3.85
CA ASP A 19 -0.64 -20.69 5.11
C ASP A 19 -0.80 -22.23 4.98
N PRO A 20 0.18 -23.03 5.44
CA PRO A 20 0.15 -24.47 5.27
C PRO A 20 -1.03 -25.15 6.00
N LYS A 21 -1.68 -24.46 6.96
CA LYS A 21 -2.88 -24.94 7.65
C LYS A 21 -4.18 -24.62 6.89
N HIS A 22 -4.14 -23.71 5.91
CA HIS A 22 -5.31 -23.26 5.16
C HIS A 22 -5.05 -23.29 3.64
N ARG A 23 -4.62 -24.45 3.13
CA ARG A 23 -4.22 -24.65 1.71
C ARG A 23 -5.31 -24.33 0.68
N GLU A 24 -6.57 -24.32 1.10
CA GLU A 24 -7.72 -23.97 0.23
C GLU A 24 -7.92 -22.46 0.07
N ARG A 25 -7.17 -21.63 0.80
CA ARG A 25 -7.27 -20.17 0.72
C ARG A 25 -6.26 -19.61 -0.27
N LYS A 26 -6.61 -18.46 -0.86
CA LYS A 26 -5.74 -17.75 -1.81
C LYS A 26 -4.45 -17.31 -1.14
N ASP A 27 -3.30 -17.66 -1.71
CA ASP A 27 -2.02 -17.10 -1.29
C ASP A 27 -1.83 -15.70 -1.88
N VAL A 28 -1.04 -14.87 -1.20
CA VAL A 28 -0.66 -13.53 -1.67
C VAL A 28 0.82 -13.52 -1.95
N ARG A 29 1.19 -12.91 -3.08
CA ARG A 29 2.56 -12.55 -3.39
C ARG A 29 2.65 -11.03 -3.36
N PHE A 30 3.45 -10.51 -2.44
CA PHE A 30 3.77 -9.10 -2.39
C PHE A 30 4.86 -8.79 -3.40
N ASP A 31 4.63 -7.82 -4.27
CA ASP A 31 5.60 -7.42 -5.29
C ASP A 31 6.82 -6.75 -4.63
N ILE A 32 6.60 -5.77 -3.75
CA ILE A 32 7.69 -5.10 -3.01
C ILE A 32 7.23 -4.83 -1.57
N LEU A 33 7.76 -5.59 -0.61
CA LEU A 33 7.42 -5.44 0.82
C LEU A 33 8.59 -4.88 1.65
N VAL A 34 8.64 -3.56 1.85
CA VAL A 34 9.72 -2.86 2.58
C VAL A 34 9.36 -2.65 4.04
N GLU A 35 10.36 -2.68 4.92
CA GLU A 35 10.26 -2.19 6.29
C GLU A 35 11.18 -0.98 6.49
N ASP A 36 10.68 0.10 7.10
CA ASP A 36 11.50 1.26 7.45
C ASP A 36 12.20 1.09 8.82
N TYR A 37 13.09 2.02 9.15
CA TYR A 37 13.81 2.04 10.43
C TYR A 37 12.92 2.22 11.68
N LYS A 38 11.64 2.58 11.50
CA LYS A 38 10.63 2.68 12.56
C LYS A 38 9.73 1.44 12.62
N HIS A 39 10.05 0.39 11.87
CA HIS A 39 9.26 -0.82 11.74
C HIS A 39 7.86 -0.61 11.13
N HIS A 40 7.70 0.40 10.26
CA HIS A 40 6.52 0.47 9.40
C HIS A 40 6.71 -0.41 8.17
N LEU A 41 5.65 -1.11 7.77
CA LEU A 41 5.62 -1.95 6.58
C LEU A 41 4.98 -1.24 5.40
N TYR A 42 5.58 -1.39 4.23
CA TYR A 42 5.13 -0.83 2.96
C TYR A 42 5.04 -1.94 1.93
N ASP A 43 3.84 -2.24 1.47
CA ASP A 43 3.59 -3.10 0.32
C ASP A 43 3.32 -2.24 -0.91
N VAL A 44 4.14 -2.36 -1.95
CA VAL A 44 4.02 -1.60 -3.19
C VAL A 44 3.70 -2.53 -4.35
N GLU A 45 2.56 -2.29 -5.00
CA GLU A 45 1.94 -3.18 -5.97
C GLU A 45 1.67 -2.43 -7.29
N ALA A 46 2.24 -2.90 -8.40
CA ALA A 46 2.00 -2.29 -9.71
C ALA A 46 0.78 -2.90 -10.40
N GLN A 47 -0.10 -2.06 -10.98
CA GLN A 47 -1.30 -2.49 -11.68
C GLN A 47 -1.42 -1.86 -13.07
N THR A 48 -1.55 -2.72 -14.07
CA THR A 48 -1.69 -2.34 -15.49
C THR A 48 -3.11 -2.47 -16.02
N THR A 49 -4.03 -3.00 -15.21
CA THR A 49 -5.40 -3.30 -15.64
C THR A 49 -6.37 -3.07 -14.50
N ASP A 50 -7.45 -2.37 -14.79
CA ASP A 50 -8.53 -2.12 -13.84
C ASP A 50 -9.50 -3.29 -13.76
N LYS A 51 -9.39 -4.06 -12.68
CA LYS A 51 -10.31 -5.18 -12.37
C LYS A 51 -11.49 -4.77 -11.50
N LYS A 52 -11.58 -3.48 -11.11
CA LYS A 52 -12.60 -2.94 -10.19
C LYS A 52 -12.67 -3.67 -8.84
N ASP A 53 -11.53 -4.22 -8.40
CA ASP A 53 -11.42 -5.01 -7.17
C ASP A 53 -10.33 -4.51 -6.18
N LEU A 54 -9.76 -3.32 -6.43
CA LEU A 54 -8.63 -2.77 -5.67
C LEU A 54 -8.89 -2.75 -4.15
N GLY A 55 -10.06 -2.27 -3.73
CA GLY A 55 -10.41 -2.24 -2.30
C GLY A 55 -10.45 -3.63 -1.65
N TRP A 56 -10.98 -4.63 -2.36
CA TRP A 56 -10.99 -6.03 -1.90
C TRP A 56 -9.59 -6.61 -1.81
N ARG A 57 -8.74 -6.32 -2.80
CA ARG A 57 -7.34 -6.74 -2.81
C ARG A 57 -6.57 -6.12 -1.66
N MET A 58 -6.69 -4.81 -1.45
CA MET A 58 -6.05 -4.12 -0.33
C MET A 58 -6.48 -4.71 1.01
N ARG A 59 -7.79 -4.98 1.21
CA ARG A 59 -8.27 -5.64 2.43
C ARG A 59 -7.67 -7.03 2.61
N TYR A 60 -7.54 -7.81 1.54
CA TYR A 60 -6.98 -9.15 1.62
C TYR A 60 -5.48 -9.11 1.94
N TYR A 61 -4.76 -8.18 1.32
CA TYR A 61 -3.32 -7.98 1.48
C TYR A 61 -2.98 -7.48 2.87
N SER A 62 -3.76 -6.54 3.43
CA SER A 62 -3.57 -6.07 4.81
C SER A 62 -3.68 -7.23 5.80
N ALA A 63 -4.71 -8.08 5.65
CA ALA A 63 -4.89 -9.23 6.54
C ALA A 63 -3.73 -10.23 6.47
N LYS A 64 -3.19 -10.50 5.27
CA LYS A 64 -2.04 -11.40 5.09
C LYS A 64 -0.74 -10.79 5.62
N MET A 65 -0.58 -9.48 5.46
CA MET A 65 0.56 -8.77 6.03
C MET A 65 0.49 -8.81 7.57
N ASP A 66 -0.69 -8.55 8.15
CA ASP A 66 -0.90 -8.62 9.59
C ASP A 66 -0.61 -10.01 10.16
N GLN A 67 -1.15 -11.04 9.49
CA GLN A 67 -0.97 -12.43 9.89
C GLN A 67 0.51 -12.82 10.02
N ARG A 68 1.38 -12.25 9.16
CA ARG A 68 2.74 -12.75 8.98
C ARG A 68 3.84 -11.85 9.52
N TYR A 69 3.61 -10.54 9.60
CA TYR A 69 4.70 -9.56 9.79
C TYR A 69 4.45 -8.50 10.86
N THR A 70 3.20 -8.26 11.29
CA THR A 70 2.92 -7.10 12.15
C THR A 70 2.86 -7.42 13.64
N LEU A 71 2.52 -8.64 14.03
CA LEU A 71 2.37 -9.00 15.45
C LEU A 71 2.91 -10.39 15.79
N ASP A 72 3.92 -10.42 16.65
CA ASP A 72 4.49 -11.67 17.16
C ASP A 72 3.62 -12.28 18.28
N LYS A 73 3.72 -13.62 18.40
CA LYS A 73 3.03 -14.36 19.46
C LYS A 73 3.42 -13.84 20.85
N GLY A 74 2.42 -13.56 21.68
CA GLY A 74 2.61 -13.07 23.05
C GLY A 74 2.76 -11.55 23.18
N LYS A 75 2.68 -10.80 22.08
CA LYS A 75 2.62 -9.33 22.09
C LYS A 75 1.18 -8.82 22.14
N THR A 76 1.02 -7.56 22.53
CA THR A 76 -0.29 -6.88 22.54
C THR A 76 -0.55 -6.17 21.21
N TYR A 77 -1.80 -5.88 20.86
CA TYR A 77 -2.14 -5.18 19.61
C TYR A 77 -1.50 -3.78 19.50
N HIS A 78 -1.14 -3.14 20.62
CA HIS A 78 -0.37 -1.87 20.58
C HIS A 78 1.04 -2.01 19.99
N ASN A 79 1.54 -3.24 19.84
CA ASN A 79 2.83 -3.54 19.20
C ASN A 79 2.71 -3.79 17.70
N MET A 80 1.50 -3.73 17.12
CA MET A 80 1.32 -3.91 15.69
C MET A 80 2.09 -2.84 14.90
N LYS A 81 2.86 -3.29 13.90
CA LYS A 81 3.50 -2.40 12.94
C LYS A 81 2.45 -1.62 12.16
N LYS A 82 2.72 -0.34 11.86
CA LYS A 82 1.89 0.39 10.88
C LYS A 82 2.11 -0.20 9.50
N ALA A 83 1.07 -0.15 8.70
CA ALA A 83 0.97 -0.82 7.41
C ALA A 83 0.52 0.17 6.34
N TYR A 84 1.25 0.21 5.22
CA TYR A 84 0.95 1.02 4.05
C TYR A 84 0.78 0.11 2.84
N LEU A 85 -0.40 0.09 2.25
CA LEU A 85 -0.65 -0.60 0.98
C LEU A 85 -0.68 0.42 -0.14
N ILE A 86 0.29 0.38 -1.04
CA ILE A 86 0.52 1.38 -2.07
C ILE A 86 0.33 0.73 -3.44
N PHE A 87 -0.75 1.09 -4.12
CA PHE A 87 -1.04 0.61 -5.46
C PHE A 87 -0.60 1.66 -6.48
N LEU A 88 0.29 1.28 -7.39
CA LEU A 88 0.73 2.10 -8.52
C LEU A 88 -0.08 1.69 -9.75
N CYS A 89 -1.05 2.50 -10.15
CA CYS A 89 -1.93 2.20 -11.28
C CYS A 89 -1.52 3.02 -12.50
N ASN A 90 -1.36 2.40 -13.67
CA ASN A 90 -1.16 3.15 -14.94
C ASN A 90 -2.48 3.67 -15.56
N PHE A 91 -3.58 3.55 -14.81
CA PHE A 91 -4.94 4.00 -15.15
C PHE A 91 -5.50 4.81 -13.96
N ASP A 92 -6.60 5.51 -14.20
CA ASP A 92 -7.34 6.21 -13.14
C ASP A 92 -8.46 5.31 -12.57
N PRO A 93 -8.29 4.73 -11.37
CA PRO A 93 -9.30 3.86 -10.79
C PRO A 93 -10.56 4.60 -10.33
N GLU A 94 -10.42 5.85 -9.88
CA GLU A 94 -11.51 6.65 -9.29
C GLU A 94 -12.15 7.58 -10.32
N GLY A 95 -11.44 7.91 -11.39
CA GLY A 95 -11.92 8.80 -12.45
C GLY A 95 -11.93 10.28 -12.08
N GLU A 96 -11.23 10.67 -11.01
CA GLU A 96 -11.20 12.06 -10.52
C GLU A 96 -9.95 12.84 -10.99
N GLY A 97 -9.02 12.22 -11.70
CA GLY A 97 -7.82 12.87 -12.24
C GLY A 97 -6.78 13.29 -11.20
N ARG A 98 -6.92 12.87 -9.94
CA ARG A 98 -5.95 13.19 -8.87
C ARG A 98 -4.77 12.24 -8.92
N ILE A 99 -3.56 12.72 -8.62
CA ILE A 99 -2.36 11.88 -8.59
C ILE A 99 -2.39 10.87 -7.45
N LYS A 100 -2.93 11.24 -6.29
CA LYS A 100 -2.93 10.42 -5.09
C LYS A 100 -4.31 10.36 -4.44
N TYR A 101 -4.73 9.14 -4.11
CA TYR A 101 -5.87 8.86 -3.26
C TYR A 101 -5.38 8.15 -1.99
N THR A 102 -5.98 8.48 -0.85
CA THR A 102 -5.61 7.90 0.43
C THR A 102 -6.86 7.61 1.22
N TYR A 103 -6.97 6.38 1.69
CA TYR A 103 -8.12 5.90 2.44
C TYR A 103 -7.67 5.47 3.83
N HIS A 104 -8.42 5.98 4.82
CA HIS A 104 -8.35 5.57 6.21
C HIS A 104 -9.75 5.18 6.71
N THR A 105 -9.81 4.60 7.91
CA THR A 105 -11.07 4.32 8.60
C THR A 105 -11.50 5.54 9.40
N TYR A 106 -12.77 5.95 9.30
CA TYR A 106 -13.33 7.13 9.96
C TYR A 106 -14.68 6.84 10.61
N GLU A 107 -15.04 7.59 11.64
CA GLU A 107 -16.40 7.57 12.18
C GLU A 107 -17.39 8.14 11.15
N ASP A 108 -18.59 7.56 11.08
CA ASP A 108 -19.55 7.85 10.01
C ASP A 108 -20.22 9.22 10.14
N HIS A 109 -20.51 9.67 11.35
CA HIS A 109 -21.14 10.96 11.60
C HIS A 109 -20.12 12.12 11.67
N ASN A 110 -18.84 11.81 11.86
CA ASN A 110 -17.78 12.79 11.96
C ASN A 110 -16.47 12.28 11.32
N LYS A 111 -16.30 12.59 10.03
CA LYS A 111 -15.11 12.22 9.25
C LYS A 111 -13.82 12.92 9.68
N SER A 112 -13.87 13.90 10.60
CA SER A 112 -12.64 14.41 11.25
C SER A 112 -12.07 13.42 12.29
N LYS A 113 -12.89 12.47 12.77
CA LYS A 113 -12.47 11.42 13.71
C LYS A 113 -11.99 10.20 12.95
N GLN A 114 -10.70 10.16 12.66
CA GLN A 114 -10.04 9.00 12.08
C GLN A 114 -9.75 7.94 13.16
N LEU A 115 -10.11 6.68 12.89
CA LEU A 115 -9.71 5.55 13.71
C LEU A 115 -8.19 5.30 13.52
N GLN A 116 -7.44 5.27 14.62
CA GLN A 116 -5.99 5.10 14.60
C GLN A 116 -5.61 3.61 14.57
N ASP A 117 -6.00 2.91 13.51
CA ASP A 117 -5.75 1.46 13.32
C ASP A 117 -4.37 1.14 12.71
N GLY A 118 -3.62 2.17 12.31
CA GLY A 118 -2.27 2.02 11.76
C GLY A 118 -2.23 1.51 10.32
N LEU A 119 -3.37 1.40 9.62
CA LEU A 119 -3.45 0.99 8.22
C LEU A 119 -3.76 2.18 7.32
N GLU A 120 -2.93 2.39 6.29
CA GLU A 120 -3.17 3.38 5.24
C GLU A 120 -3.18 2.70 3.87
N LYS A 121 -4.22 2.97 3.09
CA LYS A 121 -4.35 2.48 1.71
C LYS A 121 -4.15 3.65 0.76
N ILE A 122 -3.18 3.53 -0.13
CA ILE A 122 -2.75 4.59 -1.04
C ILE A 122 -2.87 4.08 -2.47
N ILE A 123 -3.46 4.90 -3.32
CA ILE A 123 -3.44 4.72 -4.76
C ILE A 123 -2.65 5.87 -5.35
N ILE A 124 -1.66 5.54 -6.19
CA ILE A 124 -0.99 6.48 -7.07
C ILE A 124 -1.53 6.26 -8.49
N ASN A 125 -2.19 7.28 -9.00
CA ASN A 125 -2.83 7.28 -10.31
C ASN A 125 -1.86 7.84 -11.35
N GLY A 126 -1.37 6.98 -12.22
CA GLY A 126 -0.50 7.32 -13.34
C GLY A 126 -1.18 8.18 -14.43
N LYS A 127 -2.50 8.33 -14.42
CA LYS A 127 -3.22 9.29 -15.27
C LYS A 127 -3.56 10.59 -14.55
N GLY A 128 -3.10 10.75 -13.31
CA GLY A 128 -3.33 11.95 -12.53
C GLY A 128 -2.70 13.19 -13.17
N ILE A 129 -3.41 14.30 -13.12
CA ILE A 129 -2.96 15.58 -13.66
C ILE A 129 -2.37 16.39 -12.50
N PRO A 130 -1.11 16.85 -12.59
CA PRO A 130 -0.53 17.70 -11.56
C PRO A 130 -1.34 18.99 -11.36
N ASN A 131 -1.76 19.23 -10.12
CA ASN A 131 -2.47 20.38 -9.63
C ASN A 131 -1.91 20.81 -8.25
N GLY A 132 -0.63 21.18 -8.23
CA GLY A 132 0.07 21.63 -7.02
C GLY A 132 0.82 20.54 -6.24
N GLU A 133 0.86 19.31 -6.75
CA GLU A 133 1.68 18.23 -6.21
C GLU A 133 3.19 18.51 -6.32
N SER A 134 3.97 17.84 -5.47
CA SER A 134 5.43 17.98 -5.47
C SER A 134 6.09 17.37 -6.70
N ALA A 135 7.32 17.81 -7.01
CA ALA A 135 8.15 17.23 -8.07
C ALA A 135 8.31 15.70 -7.94
N ASP A 136 8.39 15.19 -6.71
CA ASP A 136 8.48 13.75 -6.45
C ASP A 136 7.21 13.00 -6.84
N GLN A 137 6.03 13.57 -6.55
CA GLN A 137 4.74 12.97 -6.91
C GLN A 137 4.57 12.96 -8.43
N VAL A 138 4.92 14.06 -9.11
CA VAL A 138 4.92 14.12 -10.57
C VAL A 138 5.94 13.15 -11.16
N GLY A 139 7.13 13.05 -10.56
CA GLY A 139 8.16 12.09 -10.95
C GLY A 139 7.69 10.64 -10.85
N LEU A 140 6.91 10.31 -9.81
CA LEU A 140 6.34 8.97 -9.66
C LEU A 140 5.30 8.66 -10.74
N VAL A 141 4.47 9.63 -11.12
CA VAL A 141 3.54 9.48 -12.27
C VAL A 141 4.31 9.23 -13.56
N ASN A 142 5.40 9.98 -13.78
CA ASN A 142 6.26 9.77 -14.95
C ASN A 142 6.90 8.38 -14.95
N LEU A 143 7.35 7.90 -13.78
CA LEU A 143 7.93 6.56 -13.62
C LEU A 143 6.93 5.45 -13.95
N ILE A 144 5.68 5.58 -13.47
CA ILE A 144 4.61 4.60 -13.73
C ILE A 144 4.33 4.47 -15.24
N ASN A 145 4.41 5.59 -15.97
CA ASN A 145 4.18 5.62 -17.41
C ASN A 145 5.44 5.43 -18.25
N ALA A 146 6.61 5.27 -17.62
CA ALA A 146 7.85 5.11 -18.36
C ALA A 146 7.78 3.85 -19.23
N PRO A 147 8.13 3.92 -20.52
CA PRO A 147 8.19 2.74 -21.34
C PRO A 147 9.17 1.74 -20.73
N LEU A 148 8.77 0.47 -20.65
CA LEU A 148 9.68 -0.60 -20.25
C LEU A 148 10.83 -0.60 -21.24
N SER A 149 12.06 -0.42 -20.75
CA SER A 149 13.26 -0.53 -21.56
C SER A 149 13.28 -1.93 -22.17
N THR A 150 13.18 -2.02 -23.50
CA THR A 150 13.29 -3.27 -24.25
C THR A 150 14.70 -3.82 -24.24
#